data_AF-A0A2U0RYL0-F1
#
_entry.id   AF-A0A2U0RYL0-F1
#
_cell.length_a   1.000
_cell.length_b   1.000
_cell.length_c   1.000
_cell.angle_alpha   90.00
_cell.angle_beta   90.00
_cell.angle_gamma   90.00
#
_symmetry.space_group_name_H-M   'P 1'
#
loop_
_entity.id
_entity.type
_entity.pdbx_description
1 polymer ?
#
loop_
_entity_poly.entity_id
_entity_poly.type
_entity_poly.pdbx_seq_one_letter_code
_entity_poly.pdbx_strand_id
1 'polypeptide(L)'
;MSFRERWTKEFTKMLTEDEKKAFSLWLEFSQGKISESEFQSKIDLKVMPKMLGKMSAARMNALEDEVDRLRKRVACLEDRLKKKP
;
A
#
# COMPACT_ATOMS: atom_id res chain seq x y z
N MET A 1 0.15 -14.41 2.56
CA MET A 1 -0.25 -13.13 1.96
C MET A 1 0.97 -12.43 1.40
N SER A 2 0.89 -11.99 0.16
CA SER A 2 1.90 -11.17 -0.51
C SER A 2 2.07 -9.82 0.20
N PHE A 3 3.17 -9.12 -0.10
CA PHE A 3 3.40 -7.73 0.35
C PHE A 3 2.19 -6.84 0.05
N ARG A 4 1.69 -6.92 -1.20
CA ARG A 4 0.57 -6.11 -1.69
C ARG A 4 -0.70 -6.39 -0.88
N GLU A 5 -1.02 -7.66 -0.63
CA GLU A 5 -2.21 -8.04 0.16
C GLU A 5 -2.15 -7.55 1.61
N ARG A 6 -0.99 -7.69 2.27
CA ARG A 6 -0.80 -7.22 3.65
C ARG A 6 -0.96 -5.71 3.75
N TRP A 7 -0.29 -4.98 2.85
CA TRP A 7 -0.38 -3.53 2.80
C TRP A 7 -1.81 -3.05 2.51
N THR A 8 -2.48 -3.59 1.49
CA THR A 8 -3.84 -3.17 1.14
C THR A 8 -4.82 -3.40 2.30
N LYS A 9 -4.68 -4.51 3.02
CA LYS A 9 -5.51 -4.82 4.20
C LYS A 9 -5.32 -3.81 5.33
N GLU A 10 -4.08 -3.47 5.69
CA GLU A 10 -3.81 -2.50 6.76
C GLU A 10 -4.21 -1.08 6.36
N PHE A 11 -3.94 -0.68 5.11
CA PHE A 11 -4.36 0.61 4.60
C PHE A 11 -5.87 0.80 4.67
N THR A 12 -6.66 -0.21 4.25
CA THR A 12 -8.13 -0.14 4.24
C THR A 12 -8.73 0.05 5.64
N LYS A 13 -8.06 -0.45 6.69
CA LYS A 13 -8.50 -0.25 8.09
C LYS A 13 -8.32 1.19 8.58
N MET A 14 -7.39 1.95 7.98
CA MET A 14 -7.11 3.35 8.34
C MET A 14 -8.07 4.35 7.68
N LEU A 15 -8.96 3.86 6.80
CA LEU A 15 -9.87 4.69 6.04
C LEU A 15 -11.21 4.86 6.74
N THR A 16 -11.75 6.08 6.72
CA THR A 16 -13.17 6.33 6.99
C THR A 16 -14.03 5.76 5.86
N GLU A 17 -15.34 5.68 6.05
CA GLU A 17 -16.24 5.17 5.00
C GLU A 17 -16.17 6.00 3.70
N ASP A 18 -16.04 7.33 3.81
CA ASP A 18 -15.89 8.18 2.64
C ASP A 18 -14.54 7.98 1.94
N GLU A 19 -13.47 7.80 2.71
CA GLU A 19 -12.16 7.48 2.16
C GLU A 19 -12.14 6.07 1.53
N LYS A 20 -12.88 5.09 2.07
CA LYS A 20 -13.03 3.76 1.46
C LYS A 20 -13.75 3.84 0.12
N LYS A 21 -14.83 4.64 0.02
CA LYS A 21 -15.52 4.86 -1.25
C LYS A 21 -14.60 5.51 -2.29
N ALA A 22 -13.87 6.55 -1.90
CA ALA A 22 -12.88 7.19 -2.76
C ALA A 22 -11.78 6.21 -3.20
N PHE A 23 -11.33 5.33 -2.30
CA PHE A 23 -10.33 4.31 -2.62
C PHE A 23 -10.84 3.25 -3.58
N SER A 24 -12.07 2.76 -3.39
CA SER A 24 -12.72 1.82 -4.31
C SER A 24 -12.86 2.43 -5.71
N LEU A 25 -13.27 3.70 -5.79
CA LEU A 25 -13.39 4.42 -7.05
C LEU A 25 -12.03 4.58 -7.74
N TRP A 26 -10.99 4.90 -6.97
CA TRP A 26 -9.60 4.96 -7.46
C TRP A 26 -9.10 3.60 -7.94
N LEU A 27 -9.45 2.50 -7.25
CA LEU A 27 -9.10 1.14 -7.67
C LEU A 27 -9.76 0.78 -9.00
N GLU A 28 -11.06 1.07 -9.16
CA GLU A 28 -11.78 0.84 -10.42
C GLU A 28 -11.14 1.60 -11.58
N PHE A 29 -10.80 2.88 -11.36
CA PHE A 29 -10.08 3.68 -12.35
C PHE A 29 -8.70 3.10 -12.68
N SER A 30 -7.91 2.75 -11.66
CA SER A 30 -6.56 2.17 -11.84
C SER A 30 -6.55 0.82 -12.57
N GLN A 31 -7.67 0.09 -12.53
CA GLN A 31 -7.87 -1.17 -13.22
C GLN A 31 -8.46 -0.99 -14.63
N GLY A 32 -8.72 0.26 -15.05
CA GLY A 32 -9.35 0.58 -16.34
C GLY A 32 -10.83 0.22 -16.42
N LYS A 33 -11.51 0.01 -15.28
CA LYS A 33 -12.94 -0.33 -15.25
C LYS A 33 -13.85 0.86 -15.50
N ILE A 34 -13.39 2.06 -15.16
CA ILE A 34 -14.10 3.32 -15.39
C ILE A 34 -13.18 4.29 -16.14
N SER A 35 -13.78 5.19 -16.92
CA SER A 35 -13.02 6.21 -17.66
C SER A 35 -12.54 7.34 -16.74
N GLU A 36 -11.59 8.14 -17.21
CA GLU A 36 -11.12 9.31 -16.47
C GLU A 36 -12.25 10.32 -16.22
N SER A 37 -13.13 10.56 -17.19
CA SER A 37 -14.28 11.46 -17.03
C SER A 37 -15.28 10.94 -15.99
N GLU A 38 -15.49 9.62 -15.94
CA GLU A 38 -16.36 9.00 -14.95
C GLU A 38 -15.74 9.07 -13.55
N PHE A 39 -14.43 8.85 -13.45
CA PHE A 39 -13.68 9.03 -12.20
C PHE A 39 -13.78 10.47 -11.70
N GLN A 40 -13.50 11.46 -12.55
CA GLN A 40 -13.52 12.88 -12.20
C GLN A 40 -14.91 13.37 -11.75
N SER A 41 -16.00 12.84 -12.33
CA SER A 41 -17.36 13.24 -11.95
C SER A 41 -17.84 12.65 -10.62
N LYS A 42 -17.25 11.52 -10.19
CA LYS A 42 -17.66 10.80 -8.96
C LYS A 42 -16.72 11.01 -7.78
N ILE A 43 -15.47 11.43 -8.02
CA ILE A 43 -14.47 11.56 -6.96
C ILE A 43 -14.72 12.82 -6.10
N ASP A 44 -14.70 12.65 -4.78
CA ASP A 44 -14.69 13.79 -3.86
C ASP A 44 -13.26 14.31 -3.69
N LEU A 45 -12.97 15.44 -4.36
CA LEU A 45 -11.68 16.11 -4.31
C LEU A 45 -11.31 16.61 -2.91
N LYS A 46 -12.25 16.73 -1.96
CA LYS A 46 -11.93 17.11 -0.56
C LYS A 46 -11.36 15.93 0.23
N VAL A 47 -11.78 14.71 -0.08
CA VAL A 47 -11.35 13.49 0.61
C VAL A 47 -10.03 12.97 0.01
N MET A 48 -9.83 13.20 -1.29
CA MET A 48 -8.74 12.61 -2.05
C MET A 48 -7.32 12.94 -1.51
N PRO A 49 -6.97 14.19 -1.16
CA PRO A 49 -5.64 14.50 -0.64
C PRO A 49 -5.32 13.77 0.68
N LYS A 50 -6.31 13.67 1.57
CA LYS A 50 -6.16 12.99 2.86
C LYS A 50 -5.99 11.48 2.68
N MET A 51 -6.79 10.88 1.80
CA MET A 51 -6.67 9.47 1.45
C MET A 51 -5.31 9.16 0.80
N LEU A 52 -4.86 9.98 -0.15
CA LEU A 52 -3.54 9.84 -0.79
C LEU A 52 -2.39 9.96 0.22
N GLY A 53 -2.49 10.89 1.17
CA GLY A 53 -1.52 11.03 2.26
C GLY A 53 -1.42 9.76 3.10
N LYS A 54 -2.56 9.19 3.51
CA LYS A 54 -2.61 7.90 4.22
C LYS A 54 -2.04 6.75 3.38
N MET A 55 -2.31 6.75 2.07
CA MET A 55 -1.82 5.73 1.14
C MET A 55 -0.30 5.75 1.04
N SER A 56 0.28 6.93 0.90
CA SER A 56 1.73 7.13 0.87
C SER A 56 2.39 6.69 2.19
N ALA A 57 1.85 7.11 3.34
CA ALA A 57 2.38 6.72 4.64
C ALA A 57 2.31 5.20 4.86
N ALA A 58 1.16 4.57 4.57
CA ALA A 58 1.01 3.12 4.70
C ALA A 58 1.98 2.36 3.78
N ARG A 59 2.20 2.87 2.55
CA ARG A 59 3.14 2.26 1.59
C ARG A 59 4.59 2.37 2.07
N MET A 60 5.00 3.52 2.61
CA MET A 60 6.33 3.71 3.17
C MET A 60 6.57 2.76 4.34
N ASN A 61 5.67 2.70 5.32
CA ASN A 61 5.78 1.80 6.47
C ASN A 61 5.92 0.34 6.04
N ALA A 62 5.10 -0.10 5.08
CA ALA A 62 5.18 -1.47 4.57
C ALA A 62 6.54 -1.75 3.91
N LEU A 63 7.06 -0.81 3.10
CA LEU A 63 8.36 -0.94 2.45
C LEU A 63 9.50 -0.99 3.47
N GLU A 64 9.47 -0.15 4.50
CA GLU A 64 10.44 -0.17 5.62
C GLU A 64 10.44 -1.54 6.31
N ASP A 65 9.26 -2.07 6.63
CA ASP A 65 9.11 -3.41 7.22
C ASP A 65 9.70 -4.52 6.34
N GLU A 66 9.52 -4.43 5.02
CA GLU A 66 10.05 -5.43 4.08
C GLU A 66 11.58 -5.31 3.95
N VAL A 67 12.11 -4.09 3.90
CA VAL A 67 13.55 -3.84 3.91
C VAL A 67 14.18 -4.40 5.17
N ASP A 68 13.60 -4.19 6.34
CA ASP A 68 14.13 -4.72 7.60
C ASP A 68 14.05 -6.25 7.67
N ARG A 69 12.98 -6.88 7.15
CA ARG A 69 12.92 -8.34 7.00
C ARG A 69 14.02 -8.86 6.08
N LEU A 70 14.27 -8.19 4.96
CA LEU A 70 15.32 -8.58 4.02
C LEU A 70 16.71 -8.41 4.64
N ARG A 71 16.98 -7.29 5.34
CA ARG A 71 18.24 -7.07 6.07
C ARG A 71 18.53 -8.18 7.08
N LYS A 72 17.53 -8.57 7.89
CA LYS A 72 17.67 -9.68 8.85
C LYS A 72 17.97 -11.01 8.15
N ARG A 73 17.29 -11.30 7.03
CA ARG A 73 17.55 -12.52 6.25
C ARG A 73 18.95 -12.54 5.66
N VAL A 74 19.43 -11.42 5.13
CA VAL A 74 20.81 -11.29 4.61
C VAL A 74 21.82 -11.54 5.72
N ALA A 75 21.68 -10.87 6.87
CA ALA A 75 22.58 -11.07 8.01
C ALA A 75 22.63 -12.55 8.46
N CYS A 76 21.48 -13.22 8.56
CA CYS A 76 21.46 -14.66 8.90
C CYS A 76 22.15 -15.53 7.83
N LEU A 77 22.04 -15.18 6.55
CA LEU A 77 22.72 -15.91 5.48
C LEU A 77 24.23 -15.67 5.51
N GLU A 78 24.66 -14.44 5.75
CA GLU A 78 26.07 -14.08 5.93
C GLU A 78 26.69 -14.81 7.13
N ASP A 79 25.99 -14.88 8.26
CA ASP A 79 26.43 -15.63 9.44
C ASP A 79 26.57 -17.13 9.16
N ARG A 80 25.63 -17.71 8.39
CA ARG A 80 25.71 -19.13 7.99
C ARG A 80 26.87 -19.40 7.03
N LEU A 81 27.20 -18.45 6.16
CA LEU A 81 28.37 -18.54 5.27
C LEU A 81 29.67 -18.48 6.07
N LYS A 82 29.78 -17.56 7.03
CA LYS A 82 30.96 -17.44 7.92
C LYS A 82 31.17 -18.65 8.84
N LYS A 83 30.11 -19.40 9.14
CA LYS A 83 30.13 -20.60 9.98
C LYS A 83 30.33 -21.91 9.20
N LYS A 84 30.50 -21.87 7.87
CA LYS A 84 30.96 -23.05 7.13
C LYS A 84 32.48 -23.24 7.38
N PRO A 85 32.94 -24.45 7.72
CA PRO A 85 34.35 -24.77 7.85
C PRO A 85 35.10 -24.62 6.52
#